data_AF-A0AAV1LEC6-F1
#
_entry.id   AF-A0AAV1LEC6-F1
#
_cell.length_a   1.000
_cell.length_b   1.000
_cell.length_c   1.000
_cell.angle_alpha   90.00
_cell.angle_beta   90.00
_cell.angle_gamma   90.00
#
_symmetry.space_group_name_H-M   'P 1'
#
loop_
_entity.id
_entity.type
_entity.pdbx_description
1 polymer ?
#
loop_
_entity_poly.entity_id
_entity_poly.type
_entity_poly.pdbx_seq_one_letter_code
_entity_poly.pdbx_strand_id
1 'polypeptide(L)' 'MPLKRFKKITQNLHISNISTEAQRNSPDYDKLSKIRLTISILNKVFQDNVQVSEFNSIDESLIRFKGRSHMK' A
#
# COMPACT_ATOMS: atom_id res chain seq x y z
N MET A 1 11.98 2.96 21.66
CA MET A 1 11.73 1.53 21.35
C MET A 1 13.07 0.81 21.22
N PRO A 2 13.31 -0.33 21.89
CA PRO A 2 14.58 -1.06 21.76
C PRO A 2 14.80 -1.60 20.34
N LEU A 3 16.05 -1.65 19.88
CA LEU A 3 16.42 -2.12 18.53
C LEU A 3 15.83 -3.49 18.20
N LYS A 4 15.94 -4.45 19.13
CA LYS A 4 15.42 -5.81 18.95
C LYS A 4 13.90 -5.81 18.73
N ARG A 5 13.17 -4.99 19.49
CA ARG A 5 11.71 -4.87 19.38
C ARG A 5 11.30 -4.21 18.07
N PHE A 6 11.99 -3.13 17.66
CA PHE A 6 11.73 -2.45 16.40
C PHE A 6 11.91 -3.40 15.20
N LYS A 7 13.02 -4.14 15.16
CA LYS A 7 13.29 -5.12 14.10
C LYS A 7 12.22 -6.21 14.03
N LYS A 8 11.75 -6.70 15.18
CA LYS A 8 10.70 -7.72 15.21
C LYS A 8 9.37 -7.18 14.66
N ILE A 9 9.00 -5.95 14.99
CA ILE A 9 7.77 -5.33 14.46
C ILE A 9 7.86 -5.16 12.95
N THR A 10 8.95 -4.58 12.43
CA THR A 10 9.09 -4.32 10.99
C THR A 10 9.12 -5.60 10.15
N GLN A 11 9.66 -6.69 10.68
CA GLN A 11 9.67 -7.99 10.00
C GLN A 11 8.31 -8.69 9.95
N ASN A 12 7.38 -8.35 10.85
CA ASN A 12 6.09 -9.04 11.00
C ASN A 12 4.90 -8.07 10.80
N LEU A 13 5.12 -6.94 10.13
CA LEU A 13 4.07 -5.97 9.86
C LEU A 13 3.20 -6.48 8.69
N HIS A 14 1.95 -6.81 9.00
CA HIS A 14 0.92 -7.19 8.03
C HIS A 14 -0.25 -6.23 8.13
N ILE A 15 -0.72 -5.71 7.00
CA ILE A 15 -1.77 -4.67 6.95
C ILE A 15 -3.08 -5.21 6.36
N SER A 16 -3.04 -6.36 5.70
CA SER A 16 -4.16 -7.00 5.03
C SER A 16 -4.46 -8.38 5.63
N ASN A 17 -5.71 -8.82 5.47
CA ASN A 17 -6.11 -10.16 5.87
C ASN A 17 -5.79 -11.18 4.75
N ILE A 18 -4.89 -12.12 5.05
CA ILE A 18 -4.47 -13.17 4.11
C ILE A 18 -5.64 -14.11 3.78
N SER A 19 -6.58 -14.32 4.70
CA SER A 19 -7.71 -15.24 4.47
C SER A 19 -8.69 -14.75 3.40
N THR A 20 -8.62 -13.47 3.03
CA THR A 20 -9.48 -12.85 2.01
C THR A 20 -8.76 -12.65 0.68
N GLU A 21 -7.48 -13.04 0.56
CA GLU A 21 -6.74 -12.91 -0.70
C GLU A 21 -7.23 -13.95 -1.72
N ALA A 22 -7.70 -13.48 -2.87
CA ALA A 22 -8.04 -14.34 -3.99
C ALA A 22 -6.79 -15.06 -4.54
N GLN A 23 -7.00 -16.27 -5.08
CA GLN A 23 -5.92 -17.01 -5.73
C GLN A 23 -5.44 -16.31 -7.00
N ARG A 24 -4.16 -16.47 -7.35
CA ARG A 24 -3.51 -15.79 -8.49
C ARG A 24 -4.18 -15.98 -9.85
N ASN A 25 -4.90 -17.08 -10.03
CA ASN A 25 -5.60 -17.42 -11.27
C ASN A 25 -7.08 -17.02 -11.24
N SER A 26 -7.56 -16.46 -10.13
CA SER A 26 -8.93 -15.96 -10.00
C SER A 26 -9.08 -14.64 -10.77
N PRO A 27 -10.23 -14.38 -11.41
CA PRO A 27 -10.55 -13.06 -11.93
C PRO A 27 -10.53 -11.97 -10.84
N ASP A 28 -10.73 -12.35 -9.57
CA ASP A 28 -10.72 -11.45 -8.43
C ASP A 28 -9.30 -11.18 -7.87
N TYR A 29 -8.25 -11.68 -8.52
CA TYR A 29 -6.89 -11.50 -8.03
C TYR A 29 -6.40 -10.06 -8.19
N ASP A 30 -6.26 -9.37 -7.06
CA ASP A 30 -5.61 -8.07 -7.00
C ASP A 30 -4.12 -8.22 -6.62
N LYS A 31 -3.23 -7.82 -7.55
CA LYS A 31 -1.77 -7.74 -7.31
C LYS A 31 -1.41 -6.84 -6.12
N LEU A 32 -2.26 -5.87 -5.81
CA LEU A 32 -2.10 -4.91 -4.71
C LEU A 32 -2.87 -5.27 -3.44
N SER A 33 -3.56 -6.41 -3.40
CA SER A 33 -4.38 -6.87 -2.26
C SER A 33 -3.71 -6.63 -0.90
N LYS A 34 -2.40 -6.89 -0.82
CA LYS A 34 -1.62 -6.73 0.41
C LYS A 34 -1.60 -5.33 1.01
N ILE A 35 -1.71 -4.30 0.17
CA ILE A 35 -1.66 -2.87 0.54
C ILE A 35 -2.90 -2.09 0.12
N ARG A 36 -3.86 -2.75 -0.56
CA ARG A 36 -5.07 -2.12 -1.13
C ARG A 36 -5.83 -1.33 -0.08
N LEU A 37 -6.07 -1.93 1.09
CA LEU A 37 -6.77 -1.30 2.20
C LEU A 37 -6.11 0.03 2.60
N THR A 38 -4.78 0.04 2.75
CA THR A 38 -4.02 1.23 3.11
C THR A 38 -4.16 2.33 2.05
N ILE A 39 -4.00 1.98 0.77
CA ILE A 39 -4.12 2.94 -0.33
C ILE A 39 -5.53 3.53 -0.36
N SER A 40 -6.56 2.70 -0.21
CA SER A 40 -7.96 3.16 -0.19
C SER A 40 -8.24 4.12 0.96
N ILE A 41 -7.76 3.80 2.17
CA ILE A 41 -7.91 4.69 3.33
C ILE A 41 -7.16 6.00 3.11
N LEU A 42 -5.91 5.95 2.66
CA LEU A 42 -5.10 7.16 2.42
C LEU A 42 -5.74 8.05 1.36
N ASN A 43 -6.17 7.48 0.24
CA ASN A 43 -6.84 8.23 -0.82
C ASN A 43 -8.11 8.92 -0.30
N LYS A 44 -8.92 8.20 0.47
CA LYS A 44 -10.12 8.76 1.08
C LYS A 44 -9.78 9.90 2.03
N VAL A 45 -8.85 9.68 2.97
CA VAL A 45 -8.46 10.71 3.95
C VAL A 45 -7.89 11.95 3.27
N PHE A 46 -7.05 11.78 2.25
CA PHE A 46 -6.51 12.92 1.52
C PHE A 46 -7.59 13.66 0.74
N GLN A 47 -8.52 12.95 0.09
CA GLN A 47 -9.65 13.58 -0.59
C GLN A 47 -10.56 14.35 0.38
N ASP A 48 -10.87 13.77 1.54
CA ASP A 48 -11.77 14.36 2.52
C ASP A 48 -11.17 15.61 3.21
N ASN A 49 -9.84 15.73 3.25
CA ASN A 49 -9.15 16.77 4.02
C ASN A 49 -8.30 17.73 3.16
N VAL A 50 -8.17 17.49 1.85
CA VAL A 50 -7.41 18.40 0.98
C VAL A 50 -8.24 19.65 0.68
N GLN A 51 -7.62 20.81 0.83
CA GLN A 51 -8.16 22.04 0.26
C GLN A 51 -7.72 22.11 -1.20
N VAL A 52 -8.67 21.88 -2.12
CA VAL A 52 -8.38 21.88 -3.56
C VAL A 52 -8.04 23.29 -4.03
N SER A 53 -6.90 23.43 -4.70
CA SER A 53 -6.47 24.65 -5.39
C SER A 53 -7.08 24.72 -6.80
N GLU A 54 -7.23 25.93 -7.35
CA GLU A 54 -7.61 26.13 -8.76
C GLU A 54 -6.60 25.50 -9.73
N PHE A 55 -5.33 25.45 -9.35
CA PHE A 55 -4.25 24.88 -10.14
C PHE A 55 -3.69 23.63 -9.45
N ASN A 56 -3.78 22.50 -10.15
CA ASN A 56 -3.23 21.21 -9.71
C ASN A 56 -2.27 20.68 -10.79
N SER A 57 -1.18 20.05 -10.36
CA SER A 57 -0.26 19.34 -11.23
C SER A 57 -0.44 17.83 -11.08
N ILE A 58 -0.30 17.11 -12.18
CA ILE A 58 -0.33 15.64 -12.22
C ILE A 58 1.00 15.18 -12.80
N ASP A 59 1.72 14.39 -12.03
CA ASP A 59 3.00 13.82 -12.43
C ASP A 59 3.17 12.44 -11.78
N GLU A 60 4.08 11.64 -12.31
CA GLU A 60 4.42 10.32 -11.78
C GLU A 60 5.51 10.41 -10.69
N SER A 61 5.44 9.52 -9.71
CA SER A 61 6.46 9.38 -8.69
C SER A 61 6.93 7.94 -8.60
N LEU A 62 8.25 7.75 -8.69
CA LEU A 62 8.86 6.43 -8.68
C LEU A 62 9.31 6.05 -7.26
N ILE A 63 8.82 4.92 -6.77
CA ILE A 63 9.27 4.33 -5.51
C ILE A 63 10.34 3.29 -5.82
N ARG A 64 11.60 3.61 -5.50
CA ARG A 64 12.73 2.71 -5.76
C ARG A 64 12.64 1.46 -4.87
N PHE A 65 12.54 0.28 -5.48
CA PHE A 65 12.58 -1.01 -4.79
C PHE A 65 13.51 -1.99 -5.52
N LYS A 66 14.40 -2.70 -4.80
CA LYS A 66 15.32 -3.68 -5.39
C LYS A 66 14.93 -5.15 -5.17
N GLY A 67 14.00 -5.46 -4.26
CA GLY A 67 13.53 -6.83 -4.03
C GLY A 67 12.68 -7.41 -5.16
N ARG A 68 12.24 -8.66 -5.02
CA ARG A 68 11.29 -9.29 -5.96
C ARG A 68 9.92 -8.65 -5.80
N SER A 69 9.35 -8.13 -6.89
CA SER A 69 8.00 -7.58 -6.92
C SER A 69 7.38 -7.85 -8.28
N HIS A 70 6.08 -8.14 -8.30
CA HIS A 70 5.30 -8.33 -9.53
C HIS A 70 4.83 -7.00 -10.15
N MET A 71 5.22 -5.86 -9.57
CA MET A 71 4.89 -4.52 -10.02
C MET A 71 6.09 -3.74 -10.59
N LYS A 72 7.26 -4.38 -10.66
CA LYS A 72 8.42 -3.82 -11.37
C LYS A 72 8.28 -4.00 -12.86
#